data_AF-A0A9W5AVG4-F1
#
_entry.id   AF-A0A9W5AVG4-F1
#
_cell.length_a   1.000
_cell.length_b   1.000
_cell.length_c   1.000
_cell.angle_alpha   90.00
_cell.angle_beta   90.00
_cell.angle_gamma   90.00
#
_symmetry.space_group_name_H-M   'P 1'
#
loop_
_entity.id
_entity.type
_entity.pdbx_description
1 polymer ?
#
loop_
_entity_poly.entity_id
_entity_poly.type
_entity_poly.pdbx_seq_one_letter_code
_entity_poly.pdbx_strand_id
1 'polypeptide(L)'
;MSQREEFISSVLFSGKADRAQIKFASESVLKDISDEQLNGFALFALSMKTKYDNSIQMLLNAAKEYQKENYLKTIRATKPFQNIQSLRNFLNTYFKGKIVGSGIKPFIYTSIRLNDELQLVNENTQKPLNASDESEFLENLLKEQELIGIYRGDLIASRIKKRDEVVLETEVTEMEKIEAKAHHKDKQEIDEAWARLSEFGAKLSFIRRSIA
;
A
#
# COMPACT_ATOMS: atom_id res chain seq x y z
N MET A 1 -28.18 -33.34 19.64
CA MET A 1 -27.39 -32.24 19.07
C MET A 1 -27.64 -32.27 17.57
N SER A 2 -27.65 -31.14 16.90
CA SER A 2 -27.77 -31.11 15.44
C SER A 2 -26.49 -31.63 14.78
N GLN A 3 -26.54 -32.04 13.51
CA GLN A 3 -25.35 -32.43 12.75
C GLN A 3 -24.29 -31.31 12.74
N ARG A 4 -24.74 -30.06 12.66
CA ARG A 4 -23.88 -28.87 12.76
C ARG A 4 -23.19 -28.76 14.12
N GLU A 5 -23.93 -28.94 15.21
CA GLU A 5 -23.37 -28.90 16.57
C GLU A 5 -22.37 -30.05 16.80
N GLU A 6 -22.64 -31.24 16.27
CA GLU A 6 -21.72 -32.39 16.32
C GLU A 6 -20.43 -32.12 15.54
N PHE A 7 -20.53 -31.52 14.35
CA PHE A 7 -19.38 -31.08 13.58
C PHE A 7 -18.55 -30.04 14.34
N ILE A 8 -19.19 -29.00 14.88
CA ILE A 8 -18.51 -27.95 15.64
C ILE A 8 -17.79 -28.53 16.85
N SER A 9 -18.46 -29.40 17.60
CA SER A 9 -17.89 -30.10 18.75
C SER A 9 -16.65 -30.90 18.36
N SER A 10 -16.78 -31.78 17.37
CA SER A 10 -15.73 -32.74 16.99
C SER A 10 -14.56 -32.11 16.24
N VAL A 11 -14.82 -31.19 15.30
CA VAL A 11 -13.80 -30.64 14.39
C VAL A 11 -13.18 -29.37 14.95
N LEU A 12 -14.02 -28.42 15.39
CA LEU A 12 -13.55 -27.08 15.78
C LEU A 12 -13.10 -27.04 17.25
N PHE A 13 -13.77 -27.81 18.12
CA PHE A 13 -13.40 -27.89 19.55
C PHE A 13 -12.70 -29.18 19.95
N SER A 14 -12.55 -30.15 19.04
CA SER A 14 -11.93 -31.46 19.33
C SER A 14 -12.60 -32.21 20.49
N GLY A 15 -13.91 -32.03 20.66
CA GLY A 15 -14.72 -32.62 21.73
C GLY A 15 -14.55 -31.99 23.11
N LYS A 16 -13.79 -30.89 23.22
CA LYS A 16 -13.45 -30.28 24.53
C LYS A 16 -14.43 -29.21 25.01
N ALA A 17 -15.32 -28.74 24.15
CA ALA A 17 -16.28 -27.70 24.49
C ALA A 17 -17.57 -28.28 25.09
N ASP A 18 -18.18 -27.55 26.03
CA ASP A 18 -19.48 -27.91 26.58
C ASP A 18 -20.62 -27.59 25.60
N ARG A 19 -21.83 -28.09 25.91
CA ARG A 19 -23.01 -27.87 25.05
C ARG A 19 -23.38 -26.39 24.88
N ALA A 20 -23.18 -25.55 25.90
CA ALA A 20 -23.51 -24.14 25.80
C ALA A 20 -22.55 -23.42 24.86
N GLN A 21 -21.26 -23.75 24.93
CA GLN A 21 -20.22 -23.25 24.02
C GLN A 21 -20.47 -23.68 22.57
N ILE A 22 -20.83 -24.95 22.35
CA ILE A 22 -21.16 -25.47 21.02
C ILE A 22 -22.38 -24.75 20.44
N LYS A 23 -23.44 -24.60 21.25
CA LYS A 23 -24.67 -23.94 20.82
C LYS A 23 -24.44 -22.45 20.51
N PHE A 24 -23.70 -21.75 21.37
CA PHE A 24 -23.28 -20.36 21.13
C PHE A 24 -22.45 -20.22 19.84
N ALA A 25 -21.48 -21.11 19.62
CA ALA A 25 -20.68 -21.09 18.40
C ALA A 25 -21.54 -21.32 17.15
N SER A 26 -22.48 -22.27 17.20
CA SER A 26 -23.38 -22.58 16.09
C SER A 26 -24.32 -21.42 15.75
N GLU A 27 -25.02 -20.89 16.76
CA GLU A 27 -26.13 -19.94 16.59
C GLU A 27 -25.69 -18.47 16.54
N SER A 28 -24.51 -18.14 17.10
CA SER A 28 -24.02 -16.76 17.19
C SER A 28 -22.77 -16.54 16.36
N VAL A 29 -21.73 -17.37 16.55
CA VAL A 29 -20.41 -17.14 15.92
C VAL A 29 -20.42 -17.49 14.44
N LEU A 30 -21.00 -18.65 14.10
CA LEU A 30 -20.99 -19.22 12.76
C LEU A 30 -22.33 -19.04 12.04
N LYS A 31 -23.24 -18.21 12.56
CA LYS A 31 -24.61 -18.08 12.05
C LYS A 31 -24.70 -17.76 10.54
N ASP A 32 -23.71 -17.07 10.01
CA ASP A 32 -23.65 -16.62 8.62
C ASP A 32 -22.78 -17.55 7.74
N ILE A 33 -22.32 -18.68 8.29
CA ILE A 33 -21.59 -19.72 7.56
C ILE A 33 -22.53 -20.90 7.35
N SER A 34 -22.93 -21.15 6.10
CA SER A 34 -23.85 -22.24 5.78
C SER A 34 -23.23 -23.61 6.04
N ASP A 35 -24.07 -24.65 6.11
CA ASP A 35 -23.59 -26.01 6.38
C ASP A 35 -22.63 -26.51 5.28
N GLU A 36 -22.84 -26.10 4.03
CA GLU A 36 -21.95 -26.43 2.90
C GLU A 36 -20.58 -25.76 3.03
N GLN A 37 -20.50 -24.61 3.71
CA GLN A 37 -19.27 -23.85 3.91
C GLN A 37 -18.48 -24.29 5.14
N LEU A 38 -19.07 -25.10 6.03
CA LEU A 38 -18.45 -25.51 7.30
C LEU A 38 -17.11 -26.22 7.10
N ASN A 39 -17.00 -27.11 6.12
CA ASN A 39 -15.73 -27.81 5.85
C ASN A 39 -14.63 -26.84 5.38
N GLY A 40 -14.96 -25.90 4.50
CA GLY A 40 -14.03 -24.87 4.04
C GLY A 40 -13.59 -23.95 5.17
N PHE A 41 -14.55 -23.55 6.01
CA PHE A 41 -14.29 -22.78 7.22
C PHE A 41 -13.38 -23.54 8.20
N ALA A 42 -13.63 -24.81 8.44
CA ALA A 42 -12.83 -25.61 9.37
C ALA A 42 -11.36 -25.72 8.91
N LEU A 43 -11.13 -25.97 7.62
CA LEU A 43 -9.77 -25.99 7.06
C LEU A 43 -9.07 -24.63 7.22
N PHE A 44 -9.79 -23.53 6.99
CA PHE A 44 -9.29 -22.18 7.20
C PHE A 44 -8.97 -21.90 8.69
N ALA A 45 -9.90 -22.18 9.60
CA ALA A 45 -9.72 -21.97 11.03
C ALA A 45 -8.54 -22.78 11.57
N LEU A 46 -8.36 -24.03 11.09
CA LEU A 46 -7.24 -24.89 11.45
C LEU A 46 -5.90 -24.44 10.85
N SER A 47 -5.90 -23.75 9.70
CA SER A 47 -4.69 -23.22 9.06
C SER A 47 -4.19 -21.92 9.71
N MET A 48 -5.07 -21.16 10.37
CA MET A 48 -4.72 -19.98 11.19
C MET A 48 -3.93 -20.32 12.48
N LYS A 49 -3.28 -21.48 12.53
CA LYS A 49 -2.57 -22.10 13.67
C LYS A 49 -1.45 -21.21 14.23
N THR A 50 -1.82 -20.22 15.04
CA THR A 50 -0.95 -19.69 16.09
C THR A 50 -1.40 -20.30 17.40
N LYS A 51 -0.44 -20.96 18.08
CA LYS A 51 -0.56 -21.55 19.42
C LYS A 51 -1.44 -20.67 20.30
N TYR A 52 -2.58 -21.16 20.78
CA TYR A 52 -3.32 -20.84 22.02
C TYR A 52 -4.76 -21.35 21.84
N ASP A 53 -5.26 -22.05 22.85
CA ASP A 53 -6.38 -23.02 22.89
C ASP A 53 -7.67 -22.74 22.07
N ASN A 54 -8.36 -23.85 21.76
CA ASN A 54 -9.72 -24.03 21.20
C ASN A 54 -10.80 -23.14 21.86
N SER A 55 -10.67 -21.82 21.74
CA SER A 55 -11.50 -20.84 22.42
C SER A 55 -12.52 -20.24 21.47
N ILE A 56 -13.70 -19.89 22.00
CA ILE A 56 -14.75 -19.18 21.27
C ILE A 56 -14.22 -17.89 20.61
N GLN A 57 -13.27 -17.22 21.25
CA GLN A 57 -12.67 -16.00 20.72
C GLN A 57 -11.85 -16.25 19.44
N MET A 58 -11.13 -17.38 19.36
CA MET A 58 -10.44 -17.78 18.13
C MET A 58 -11.45 -18.05 17.01
N LEU A 59 -12.52 -18.76 17.32
CA LEU A 59 -13.61 -19.04 16.37
C LEU A 59 -14.27 -17.76 15.85
N LEU A 60 -14.50 -16.77 16.72
CA LEU A 60 -14.99 -15.44 16.33
C LEU A 60 -14.03 -14.74 15.37
N ASN A 61 -12.73 -14.75 15.65
CA ASN A 61 -11.73 -14.13 14.80
C ASN A 61 -11.62 -14.85 13.45
N ALA A 62 -11.57 -16.19 13.46
CA ALA A 62 -11.52 -17.01 12.26
C ALA A 62 -12.77 -16.81 11.39
N ALA A 63 -13.96 -16.77 11.99
CA ALA A 63 -15.21 -16.53 11.25
C ALA A 63 -15.19 -15.17 10.53
N LYS A 64 -14.73 -14.11 11.22
CA LYS A 64 -14.58 -12.77 10.64
C LYS A 64 -13.55 -12.74 9.50
N GLU A 65 -12.39 -13.37 9.66
CA GLU A 65 -11.38 -13.42 8.60
C GLU A 65 -11.84 -14.26 7.40
N TYR A 66 -12.50 -15.39 7.64
CA TYR A 66 -13.05 -16.25 6.59
C TYR A 66 -14.12 -15.54 5.77
N GLN A 67 -15.04 -14.84 6.45
CA GLN A 67 -16.02 -13.98 5.79
C GLN A 67 -15.34 -12.90 4.97
N LYS A 68 -14.36 -12.19 5.55
CA LYS A 68 -13.59 -11.17 4.83
C LYS A 68 -12.96 -11.75 3.56
N GLU A 69 -12.31 -12.91 3.61
CA GLU A 69 -11.71 -13.53 2.42
C GLU A 69 -12.73 -13.88 1.34
N ASN A 70 -13.88 -14.44 1.73
CA ASN A 70 -14.95 -14.75 0.79
C ASN A 70 -15.55 -13.47 0.18
N TYR A 71 -15.77 -12.43 1.00
CA TYR A 71 -16.20 -11.13 0.52
C TYR A 71 -15.17 -10.50 -0.42
N LEU A 72 -13.87 -10.58 -0.12
CA LEU A 72 -12.82 -10.05 -1.00
C LEU A 72 -12.77 -10.78 -2.35
N LYS A 73 -12.98 -12.11 -2.37
CA LYS A 73 -13.13 -12.87 -3.61
C LYS A 73 -14.31 -12.37 -4.43
N THR A 74 -15.47 -12.19 -3.79
CA THR A 74 -16.67 -11.63 -4.44
C THR A 74 -16.43 -10.21 -4.94
N ILE A 75 -15.84 -9.33 -4.12
CA ILE A 75 -15.55 -7.94 -4.46
C ILE A 75 -14.69 -7.85 -5.72
N ARG A 76 -13.64 -8.68 -5.81
CA ARG A 76 -12.77 -8.74 -6.99
C ARG A 76 -13.50 -9.21 -8.25
N ALA A 77 -14.48 -10.09 -8.10
CA ALA A 77 -15.24 -10.61 -9.22
C ALA A 77 -16.38 -9.69 -9.67
N THR A 78 -17.04 -9.00 -8.74
CA THR A 78 -18.35 -8.35 -9.01
C THR A 78 -18.39 -6.85 -8.76
N LYS A 79 -17.36 -6.26 -8.13
CA LYS A 79 -17.31 -4.82 -7.77
C LYS A 79 -18.63 -4.32 -7.15
N PRO A 80 -19.06 -4.91 -6.02
CA PRO A 80 -20.44 -4.79 -5.54
C PRO A 80 -20.79 -3.40 -4.99
N PHE A 81 -19.81 -2.60 -4.57
CA PHE A 81 -20.08 -1.30 -3.95
C PHE A 81 -20.49 -0.27 -5.01
N GLN A 82 -21.63 0.37 -4.81
CA GLN A 82 -22.16 1.39 -5.72
C GLN A 82 -21.92 2.82 -5.22
N ASN A 83 -21.56 2.98 -3.95
CA ASN A 83 -21.33 4.29 -3.32
C ASN A 83 -20.34 4.19 -2.16
N ILE A 84 -19.78 5.34 -1.78
CA ILE A 84 -18.77 5.47 -0.71
C ILE A 84 -19.32 4.98 0.65
N GLN A 85 -20.60 5.19 0.95
CA GLN A 85 -21.18 4.78 2.23
C GLN A 85 -21.12 3.26 2.41
N SER A 86 -21.54 2.50 1.39
CA SER A 86 -21.52 1.03 1.42
C SER A 86 -20.09 0.48 1.52
N LEU A 87 -19.15 1.08 0.78
CA LEU A 87 -17.73 0.77 0.87
C LEU A 87 -17.20 1.05 2.29
N ARG A 88 -17.50 2.21 2.87
CA ARG A 88 -17.00 2.59 4.19
C ARG A 88 -17.53 1.69 5.30
N ASN A 89 -18.80 1.29 5.23
CA ASN A 89 -19.37 0.33 6.18
C ASN A 89 -18.62 -1.01 6.14
N PHE A 90 -18.29 -1.49 4.94
CA PHE A 90 -17.49 -2.69 4.77
C PHE A 90 -16.08 -2.53 5.38
N LEU A 91 -15.38 -1.43 5.08
CA LEU A 91 -14.06 -1.16 5.63
C LEU A 91 -14.07 -1.09 7.16
N ASN A 92 -15.01 -0.37 7.75
CA ASN A 92 -15.14 -0.25 9.21
C ASN A 92 -15.39 -1.61 9.88
N THR A 93 -16.09 -2.52 9.20
CA THR A 93 -16.42 -3.85 9.73
C THR A 93 -15.23 -4.80 9.68
N TYR A 94 -14.47 -4.82 8.58
CA TYR A 94 -13.50 -5.89 8.31
C TYR A 94 -12.03 -5.45 8.29
N PHE A 95 -11.78 -4.14 8.16
CA PHE A 95 -10.44 -3.57 7.94
C PHE A 95 -9.88 -2.78 9.12
N LYS A 96 -10.56 -2.73 10.27
CA LYS A 96 -10.02 -2.11 11.49
C LYS A 96 -8.63 -2.67 11.83
N GLY A 97 -7.65 -1.78 11.98
CA GLY A 97 -6.24 -2.10 12.23
C GLY A 97 -5.46 -2.62 11.02
N LYS A 98 -6.03 -2.62 9.81
CA LYS A 98 -5.48 -3.27 8.61
C LYS A 98 -5.31 -2.31 7.44
N ILE A 99 -4.44 -2.70 6.50
CA ILE A 99 -4.25 -1.98 5.24
C ILE A 99 -5.52 -2.08 4.40
N VAL A 100 -6.06 -0.93 4.04
CA VAL A 100 -7.25 -0.79 3.17
C VAL A 100 -6.86 -0.81 1.71
N GLY A 101 -5.75 -0.19 1.34
CA GLY A 101 -5.28 -0.13 -0.04
C GLY A 101 -3.85 0.37 -0.15
N SER A 102 -3.15 -0.05 -1.20
CA SER A 102 -1.75 0.29 -1.44
C SER A 102 -1.55 0.86 -2.84
N GLY A 103 -0.93 2.04 -2.94
CA GLY A 103 -0.59 2.64 -4.23
C GLY A 103 -1.81 3.13 -5.02
N ILE A 104 -2.89 3.52 -4.35
CA ILE A 104 -4.14 4.04 -4.90
C ILE A 104 -4.11 5.57 -4.83
N LYS A 105 -4.59 6.27 -5.85
CA LYS A 105 -4.57 7.74 -5.87
C LYS A 105 -5.33 8.36 -4.68
N PRO A 106 -4.85 9.48 -4.12
CA PRO A 106 -3.62 10.21 -4.49
C PRO A 106 -2.32 9.55 -3.97
N PHE A 107 -2.45 8.51 -3.16
CA PHE A 107 -1.38 7.82 -2.42
C PHE A 107 -0.66 6.72 -3.22
N ILE A 108 -0.13 7.05 -4.40
CA ILE A 108 0.49 6.07 -5.30
C ILE A 108 1.83 5.49 -4.80
N TYR A 109 2.45 6.11 -3.79
CA TYR A 109 3.75 5.74 -3.18
C TYR A 109 3.64 5.27 -1.72
N THR A 110 2.44 5.03 -1.22
CA THR A 110 2.23 4.62 0.17
C THR A 110 1.03 3.68 0.28
N SER A 111 0.82 3.15 1.47
CA SER A 111 -0.33 2.36 1.84
C SER A 111 -1.20 3.15 2.81
N ILE A 112 -2.50 2.94 2.72
CA ILE A 112 -3.49 3.52 3.62
C ILE A 112 -4.03 2.41 4.51
N ARG A 113 -3.97 2.62 5.82
CA ARG A 113 -4.47 1.74 6.87
C ARG A 113 -5.72 2.34 7.50
N LEU A 114 -6.67 1.53 7.92
CA LEU A 114 -7.74 1.96 8.83
C LEU A 114 -7.27 1.70 10.27
N ASN A 115 -7.12 2.75 11.08
CA ASN A 115 -6.66 2.60 12.47
C ASN A 115 -7.79 2.11 13.40
N ASP A 116 -7.49 1.99 14.69
CA ASP A 116 -8.46 1.49 15.66
C ASP A 116 -9.64 2.44 15.94
N GLU A 117 -9.46 3.71 15.61
CA GLU A 117 -10.44 4.80 15.70
C GLU A 117 -11.24 4.97 14.40
N LEU A 118 -11.08 4.05 13.44
CA LEU A 118 -11.75 4.05 12.14
C LEU A 118 -11.40 5.25 11.24
N GLN A 119 -10.21 5.81 11.43
CA GLN A 119 -9.62 6.84 10.58
C GLN A 119 -8.69 6.20 9.55
N LEU A 120 -8.72 6.72 8.32
CA LEU A 120 -7.74 6.35 7.30
C LEU A 120 -6.42 7.07 7.60
N VAL A 121 -5.34 6.31 7.70
CA VAL A 121 -4.01 6.79 8.07
C VAL A 121 -3.03 6.43 6.98
N ASN A 122 -2.19 7.39 6.61
CA ASN A 122 -1.08 7.16 5.70
C ASN A 122 0.06 6.45 6.44
N GLU A 123 0.48 5.27 5.97
CA GLU A 123 1.51 4.47 6.66
C GLU A 123 2.89 5.14 6.69
N ASN A 124 3.20 6.05 5.77
CA ASN A 124 4.49 6.75 5.79
C ASN A 124 4.52 7.86 6.85
N THR A 125 3.42 8.61 6.99
CA THR A 125 3.39 9.78 7.89
C THR A 125 2.77 9.47 9.24
N GLN A 126 2.08 8.34 9.37
CA GLN A 126 1.29 7.96 10.55
C GLN A 126 0.21 9.00 10.93
N LYS A 127 -0.16 9.88 9.98
CA LYS A 127 -1.19 10.90 10.17
C LYS A 127 -2.51 10.48 9.53
N PRO A 128 -3.66 10.78 10.16
CA PRO A 128 -4.95 10.67 9.53
C PRO A 128 -5.02 11.51 8.25
N LEU A 129 -5.77 11.03 7.27
CA LEU A 129 -6.07 11.79 6.07
C LEU A 129 -6.95 13.00 6.42
N ASN A 130 -6.75 14.12 5.71
CA ASN A 130 -7.72 15.21 5.76
C ASN A 130 -8.97 14.83 4.93
N ALA A 131 -10.04 15.62 5.05
CA ALA A 131 -11.31 15.32 4.39
C ALA A 131 -11.22 15.23 2.85
N SER A 132 -10.38 16.06 2.22
CA SER A 132 -10.20 16.06 0.77
C SER A 132 -9.49 14.80 0.30
N ASP A 133 -8.37 14.48 0.93
CA ASP A 133 -7.56 13.30 0.64
C ASP A 133 -8.33 12.00 0.90
N GLU A 134 -9.13 11.97 1.98
CA GLU A 134 -10.00 10.85 2.30
C GLU A 134 -11.09 10.66 1.26
N SER A 135 -11.75 11.74 0.82
CA SER A 135 -12.76 11.68 -0.24
C SER A 135 -12.17 11.15 -1.54
N GLU A 136 -11.04 11.72 -1.98
CA GLU A 136 -10.39 11.31 -3.22
C GLU A 136 -9.91 9.85 -3.15
N PHE A 137 -9.33 9.43 -2.02
CA PHE A 137 -8.92 8.04 -1.83
C PHE A 137 -10.11 7.08 -1.91
N LEU A 138 -11.23 7.38 -1.23
CA LEU A 138 -12.41 6.53 -1.23
C LEU A 138 -13.09 6.47 -2.60
N GLU A 139 -13.10 7.57 -3.36
CA GLU A 139 -13.59 7.59 -4.74
C GLU A 139 -12.75 6.70 -5.66
N ASN A 140 -11.43 6.76 -5.54
CA ASN A 140 -10.54 5.90 -6.33
C ASN A 140 -10.66 4.43 -5.89
N LEU A 141 -10.75 4.16 -4.59
CA LEU A 141 -10.97 2.82 -4.06
C LEU A 141 -12.32 2.23 -4.51
N LEU A 142 -13.35 3.06 -4.65
CA LEU A 142 -14.66 2.66 -5.16
C LEU A 142 -14.61 2.27 -6.65
N LYS A 143 -13.72 2.88 -7.45
CA LYS A 143 -13.47 2.52 -8.86
C LYS A 143 -12.62 1.25 -8.97
N GLU A 144 -11.64 1.11 -8.09
CA GLU A 144 -10.64 0.04 -8.06
C GLU A 144 -10.89 -0.96 -6.91
N GLN A 145 -12.14 -1.41 -6.74
CA GLN A 145 -12.54 -2.26 -5.60
C GLN A 145 -11.75 -3.56 -5.50
N GLU A 146 -11.25 -4.08 -6.63
CA GLU A 146 -10.39 -5.26 -6.67
C GLU A 146 -9.09 -5.09 -5.86
N LEU A 147 -8.67 -3.85 -5.60
CA LEU A 147 -7.46 -3.51 -4.86
C LEU A 147 -7.67 -3.40 -3.35
N ILE A 148 -8.92 -3.49 -2.87
CA ILE A 148 -9.21 -3.43 -1.43
C ILE A 148 -8.44 -4.55 -0.71
N GLY A 149 -7.66 -4.15 0.29
CA GLY A 149 -6.84 -5.03 1.12
C GLY A 149 -5.62 -5.64 0.43
N ILE A 150 -5.29 -5.23 -0.79
CA ILE A 150 -4.08 -5.71 -1.48
C ILE A 150 -2.89 -4.86 -1.05
N TYR A 151 -1.89 -5.52 -0.48
CA TYR A 151 -0.57 -4.92 -0.25
C TYR A 151 0.27 -5.01 -1.52
N ARG A 152 0.79 -3.88 -2.01
CA ARG A 152 1.59 -3.77 -3.25
C ARG A 152 2.95 -3.12 -2.99
N GLY A 153 3.69 -3.64 -2.01
CA GLY A 153 5.01 -3.13 -1.61
C GLY A 153 5.98 -3.01 -2.78
N ASP A 154 6.05 -4.02 -3.65
CA ASP A 154 6.96 -4.02 -4.81
C ASP A 154 6.64 -2.92 -5.82
N LEU A 155 5.34 -2.69 -6.08
CA LEU A 155 4.89 -1.62 -6.97
C LEU A 155 5.26 -0.25 -6.38
N ILE A 156 5.02 -0.04 -5.08
CA ILE A 156 5.38 1.19 -4.38
C ILE A 156 6.89 1.41 -4.46
N ALA A 157 7.71 0.40 -4.14
CA ALA A 157 9.16 0.47 -4.19
C ALA A 157 9.66 0.78 -5.61
N SER A 158 9.10 0.16 -6.65
CA SER A 158 9.47 0.43 -8.05
C SER A 158 9.13 1.87 -8.47
N ARG A 159 7.99 2.41 -8.01
CA ARG A 159 7.58 3.78 -8.30
C ARG A 159 8.49 4.79 -7.60
N ILE A 160 8.91 4.51 -6.36
CA ILE A 160 9.87 5.34 -5.62
C ILE A 160 11.21 5.36 -6.36
N LYS A 161 11.75 4.19 -6.75
CA LYS A 161 13.01 4.12 -7.52
C LYS A 161 12.97 4.95 -8.80
N LYS A 162 11.92 4.79 -9.61
CA LYS A 162 11.77 5.57 -10.84
C LYS A 162 11.67 7.08 -10.59
N ARG A 163 10.98 7.49 -9.53
CA ARG A 163 10.91 8.92 -9.15
C ARG A 163 12.31 9.44 -8.81
N ASP A 164 13.04 8.70 -7.99
CA ASP A 164 14.37 9.11 -7.53
C ASP A 164 15.39 9.14 -8.67
N GLU A 165 15.31 8.20 -9.62
CA GLU A 165 16.09 8.19 -10.86
C GLU A 165 15.83 9.43 -11.73
N VAL A 166 14.57 9.80 -11.95
CA VAL A 166 14.21 11.00 -12.75
C VAL A 166 14.67 12.28 -12.07
N VAL A 167 14.58 12.37 -10.74
CA VAL A 167 15.09 13.53 -9.98
C VAL A 167 16.61 13.65 -10.16
N LEU A 168 17.35 12.54 -10.03
CA LEU A 168 18.79 12.51 -10.26
C LEU A 168 19.16 12.93 -11.70
N GLU A 169 18.47 12.40 -12.71
CA GLU A 169 18.70 12.81 -14.12
C GLU A 169 18.48 14.30 -14.33
N THR A 170 17.44 14.87 -13.70
CA THR A 170 17.12 16.30 -13.80
C THR A 170 18.18 17.15 -13.10
N GLU A 171 18.61 16.76 -11.90
CA GLU A 171 19.67 17.45 -11.14
C GLU A 171 21.01 17.42 -11.87
N VAL A 172 21.39 16.27 -12.44
CA VAL A 172 22.61 16.13 -13.27
C VAL A 172 22.52 17.04 -14.49
N THR A 173 21.39 17.04 -15.20
CA THR A 173 21.19 17.87 -16.40
C THR A 173 21.25 19.38 -16.06
N GLU A 174 20.71 19.81 -14.93
CA GLU A 174 20.79 21.21 -14.48
C GLU A 174 22.22 21.59 -14.05
N MET A 175 22.95 20.71 -13.37
CA MET A 175 24.37 20.94 -13.06
C MET A 175 25.23 21.05 -14.33
N GLU A 176 25.05 20.15 -15.30
CA GLU A 176 25.74 20.20 -16.59
C GLU A 176 25.46 21.51 -17.34
N LYS A 177 24.23 22.03 -17.29
CA LYS A 177 23.88 23.34 -17.86
C LYS A 177 24.57 24.50 -17.14
N ILE A 178 24.72 24.42 -15.81
CA ILE A 178 25.42 25.44 -15.02
C ILE A 178 26.92 25.41 -15.34
N GLU A 179 27.53 24.23 -15.38
CA GLU A 179 28.94 24.05 -15.74
C GLU A 179 29.23 24.51 -17.18
N ALA A 180 28.36 24.15 -18.14
CA ALA A 180 28.48 24.60 -19.52
C ALA A 180 28.38 26.13 -19.66
N LYS A 181 27.48 26.77 -18.89
CA LYS A 181 27.37 28.24 -18.85
C LYS A 181 28.58 28.90 -18.19
N ALA A 182 29.12 28.31 -17.13
CA ALA A 182 30.34 28.79 -16.47
C ALA A 182 31.53 28.74 -17.43
N HIS A 183 31.73 27.61 -18.11
CA HIS A 183 32.78 27.46 -19.13
C HIS A 183 32.62 28.41 -20.31
N HIS A 184 31.38 28.68 -20.76
CA HIS A 184 31.15 29.62 -21.84
C HIS A 184 31.48 31.06 -21.44
N LYS A 185 31.15 31.45 -20.19
CA LYS A 185 31.46 32.76 -19.65
C LYS A 185 32.97 32.97 -19.49
N ASP A 186 33.68 31.98 -18.94
CA ASP A 186 35.14 32.02 -18.80
C ASP A 186 35.84 32.16 -20.17
N LYS A 187 35.37 31.41 -21.18
CA LYS A 187 35.92 31.50 -22.54
C LYS A 187 35.69 32.88 -23.16
N GLN A 188 34.50 33.45 -22.98
CA GLN A 188 34.19 34.78 -23.51
C GLN A 188 35.02 35.87 -22.81
N GLU A 189 35.20 35.80 -21.50
CA GLU A 189 36.05 36.72 -20.75
C GLU A 189 37.53 36.62 -21.18
N ILE A 190 38.01 35.40 -21.43
CA ILE A 190 39.37 35.16 -21.96
C ILE A 190 39.51 35.72 -23.38
N ASP A 191 38.55 35.46 -24.27
CA ASP A 191 38.59 35.94 -25.66
C ASP A 191 38.49 37.47 -25.73
N GLU A 192 37.67 38.11 -24.89
CA GLU A 192 37.59 39.56 -24.76
C GLU A 192 38.88 40.17 -24.20
N ALA A 193 39.53 39.51 -23.22
CA ALA A 193 40.83 39.92 -22.72
C ALA A 193 41.93 39.82 -23.78
N TRP A 194 41.94 38.74 -24.58
CA TRP A 194 42.86 38.59 -25.72
C TRP A 194 42.62 39.63 -26.81
N ALA A 195 41.37 39.93 -27.14
CA ALA A 195 41.03 40.97 -28.11
C ALA A 195 41.54 42.34 -27.67
N ARG A 196 41.32 42.73 -26.40
CA ARG A 196 41.84 43.99 -25.83
C ARG A 196 43.37 44.05 -25.84
N LEU A 197 44.04 42.94 -25.54
CA LEU A 197 45.51 42.87 -25.61
C LEU A 197 46.04 42.99 -27.04
N SER A 198 45.30 42.49 -28.03
CA SER A 198 45.66 42.59 -29.45
C SER A 198 45.48 44.00 -30.03
N GLU A 199 44.48 44.76 -29.56
CA GLU A 199 44.25 46.15 -29.96
C GLU A 199 45.31 47.11 -29.41
N PHE A 200 45.91 46.80 -28.25
CA PHE A 200 46.94 47.62 -27.62
C PHE A 200 48.34 47.51 -28.27
N GLY A 201 48.47 46.83 -29.40
CA GLY A 201 49.73 46.83 -30.17
C GLY A 201 50.88 46.16 -29.43
N ALA A 202 50.61 45.15 -28.60
CA ALA A 202 51.65 44.35 -28.01
C ALA A 202 52.30 43.48 -29.09
N LYS A 203 53.44 43.92 -29.63
CA LYS A 203 54.45 43.03 -30.21
C LYS A 203 54.90 42.04 -29.11
N LEU A 204 54.11 41.01 -28.85
CA LEU A 204 54.55 39.87 -28.08
C LEU A 204 55.26 38.91 -29.04
N SER A 205 56.56 39.10 -29.16
CA SER A 205 57.47 38.08 -29.68
C SER A 205 57.47 36.89 -28.72
N PHE A 206 56.55 35.95 -28.90
CA PHE A 206 56.72 34.62 -28.33
C PHE A 206 57.37 33.73 -29.37
N ILE A 207 58.68 33.54 -29.18
CA ILE A 207 59.45 32.44 -29.75
C ILE A 207 58.65 31.16 -29.50
N ARG A 208 58.18 30.50 -30.57
CA ARG A 208 57.84 29.08 -30.52
C ARG A 208 59.11 28.34 -30.07
N ARG A 209 59.22 27.99 -28.80
CA ARG A 209 60.04 26.84 -28.43
C ARG A 209 59.22 25.61 -28.77
N SER A 210 59.59 24.97 -29.88
CA SER A 210 59.22 23.58 -30.15
C SER A 210 59.70 22.73 -28.98
N ILE A 211 58.77 22.06 -28.32
CA ILE A 211 59.10 20.88 -27.50
C ILE A 211 58.72 19.69 -28.38
N ALA A 212 59.77 18.96 -28.78
CA ALA A 212 59.70 17.60 -29.28
C ALA A 212 59.46 16.65 -28.11
#